data_AF-A0A6J7RPJ0-F1
#
_entry.id   AF-A0A6J7RPJ0-F1
#
_cell.length_a   1.000
_cell.length_b   1.000
_cell.length_c   1.000
_cell.angle_alpha   90.00
_cell.angle_beta   90.00
_cell.angle_gamma   90.00
#
_symmetry.space_group_name_H-M   'P 1'
#
loop_
_entity.id
_entity.type
_entity.pdbx_description
1 polymer ?
#
loop_
_entity_poly.entity_id
_entity_poly.type
_entity_poly.pdbx_seq_one_letter_code
_entity_poly.pdbx_strand_id
1 'polypeptide(L)' 'MIRRAILDKNVHVPDGAQIGVNLEADRERYTVSEGGIVVVGKGQKVELG' A
#
# COMPACT_ATOMS: atom_id res chain seq x y z
N MET A 1 -7.13 -5.63 4.30
CA MET A 1 -7.20 -4.53 5.31
C MET A 1 -6.27 -3.41 4.89
N ILE A 2 -6.74 -2.17 4.86
CA ILE A 2 -5.93 -1.01 4.49
C ILE A 2 -5.90 -0.06 5.68
N ARG A 3 -4.71 0.36 6.13
CA ARG A 3 -4.56 1.41 7.14
C ARG A 3 -3.44 2.37 6.75
N ARG A 4 -3.53 3.63 7.20
CA ARG A 4 -2.45 4.63 7.03
C ARG A 4 -1.89 4.63 5.60
N ALA A 5 -2.76 4.62 4.59
CA ALA A 5 -2.36 4.47 3.21
C ALA A 5 -3.03 5.52 2.31
N ILE A 6 -2.29 5.97 1.30
CA ILE A 6 -2.73 6.84 0.21
C ILE A 6 -2.68 6.01 -1.07
N LEU A 7 -3.83 5.82 -1.71
CA LEU A 7 -3.94 5.13 -2.99
C LEU A 7 -4.27 6.16 -4.07
N ASP A 8 -3.43 6.25 -5.10
CA ASP A 8 -3.68 7.16 -6.21
C ASP A 8 -4.76 6.60 -7.19
N LYS A 9 -5.02 7.32 -8.28
CA LYS A 9 -6.10 6.99 -9.21
C LYS A 9 -5.89 5.63 -9.87
N ASN A 10 -6.97 4.87 -9.98
CA ASN A 10 -7.02 3.55 -10.62
C ASN A 10 -6.11 2.50 -9.97
N VAL A 11 -5.76 2.65 -8.70
CA VAL A 11 -5.12 1.56 -7.96
C VAL A 11 -6.11 0.40 -7.83
N HIS A 12 -5.67 -0.79 -8.18
CA HIS A 12 -6.47 -2.00 -8.05
C HIS A 12 -6.04 -2.75 -6.80
N VAL A 13 -6.99 -2.92 -5.87
CA VAL A 13 -6.78 -3.64 -4.61
C VAL A 13 -7.57 -4.94 -4.66
N PRO A 14 -6.92 -6.11 -4.74
CA PRO A 14 -7.63 -7.38 -4.68
C PRO A 14 -8.15 -7.65 -3.26
N ASP A 15 -9.17 -8.51 -3.17
CA ASP A 15 -9.71 -8.93 -1.88
C ASP A 15 -8.62 -9.65 -1.06
N GLY A 16 -8.55 -9.37 0.24
CA GLY A 16 -7.50 -9.89 1.12
C GLY A 16 -6.18 -9.09 1.12
N ALA A 17 -6.00 -8.09 0.25
CA ALA A 17 -4.78 -7.28 0.25
C ALA A 17 -4.56 -6.56 1.59
N GLN A 18 -3.29 -6.49 2.02
CA GLN A 18 -2.87 -5.85 3.26
C GLN A 18 -1.92 -4.70 2.95
N ILE A 19 -2.28 -3.47 3.35
CA ILE A 19 -1.46 -2.27 3.14
C ILE A 19 -1.37 -1.48 4.44
N GLY A 20 -0.16 -1.12 4.84
CA GLY A 20 0.12 -0.39 6.08
C GLY A 20 -0.01 -1.25 7.33
N VAL A 21 -0.07 -2.58 7.18
CA VAL A 21 -0.09 -3.54 8.28
C VAL A 21 1.33 -3.90 8.70
N ASN A 22 2.22 -4.13 7.73
CA ASN A 22 3.63 -4.39 7.95
C ASN A 22 4.46 -3.37 7.17
N LEU A 23 4.86 -2.30 7.85
CA LEU A 23 5.59 -1.19 7.22
C LEU A 23 6.96 -1.61 6.66
N GLU A 24 7.59 -2.66 7.21
CA GLU A 24 8.85 -3.16 6.67
C GLU A 24 8.62 -3.84 5.32
N ALA A 25 7.62 -4.73 5.23
CA ALA A 25 7.24 -5.38 3.98
C ALA A 25 6.64 -4.39 2.96
N ASP A 26 5.89 -3.38 3.43
CA ASP A 26 5.34 -2.32 2.58
C ASP A 26 6.45 -1.43 2.00
N ARG A 27 7.56 -1.20 2.73
CA ARG A 27 8.72 -0.41 2.25
C ARG A 27 9.46 -1.08 1.10
N GLU A 28 9.41 -2.40 1.00
CA GLU A 28 10.00 -3.13 -0.13
C GLU A 28 9.19 -2.95 -1.43
N ARG A 29 7.89 -2.64 -1.31
CA ARG A 29 6.95 -2.64 -2.44
C ARG A 29 6.42 -1.25 -2.80
N TYR A 30 6.36 -0.35 -1.82
CA TYR A 30 5.69 0.95 -1.89
C TYR A 30 6.51 2.03 -1.18
N THR A 31 6.17 3.30 -1.46
CA THR A 31 6.76 4.43 -0.74
C THR A 31 6.12 4.54 0.64
N VAL A 32 6.93 4.48 1.69
CA VAL A 32 6.45 4.68 3.07
C VAL A 32 7.07 5.94 3.65
N SER A 33 6.25 6.93 4.01
CA SER A 33 6.70 8.15 4.68
C SER A 33 7.25 7.84 6.07
N GLU A 34 8.06 8.75 6.62
CA GLU A 34 8.61 8.64 7.98
C GLU A 34 7.51 8.48 9.04
N GLY A 35 6.38 9.17 8.85
CA GLY A 35 5.18 9.02 9.67
C GLY A 35 4.40 7.72 9.44
N GLY A 36 4.94 6.72 8.74
CA GLY A 36 4.29 5.42 8.52
C GLY A 36 3.03 5.50 7.65
N ILE A 37 3.05 6.36 6.62
CA ILE A 37 2.01 6.43 5.59
C ILE A 37 2.50 5.70 4.35
N VAL A 38 1.76 4.70 3.87
CA VAL A 38 2.09 3.95 2.65
C VAL A 38 1.45 4.64 1.44
N VAL A 39 2.21 4.86 0.37
CA VAL A 39 1.74 5.52 -0.86
C VAL A 39 1.85 4.53 -2.02
N VAL A 40 0.72 4.26 -2.67
CA VAL A 40 0.62 3.41 -3.86
C VAL A 40 0.31 4.29 -5.07
N GLY A 41 1.19 4.21 -6.07
CA GLY A 41 1.13 5.06 -7.25
C GLY A 41 -0.01 4.72 -8.22
N LYS A 42 -0.27 5.65 -9.13
CA LYS A 42 -1.35 5.56 -10.13
C LYS A 42 -1.30 4.24 -10.91
N GLY A 43 -2.41 3.53 -10.99
CA GLY A 43 -2.54 2.32 -11.80
C GLY A 43 -1.74 1.10 -11.29
N GLN A 44 -1.14 1.17 -10.10
CA GLN A 44 -0.49 0.00 -9.52
C GLN A 44 -1.50 -1.03 -9.04
N LYS A 45 -1.08 -2.29 -9.08
CA LYS A 45 -1.80 -3.42 -8.48
C LYS A 45 -1.19 -3.71 -7.12
N VAL A 46 -2.05 -3.82 -6.12
CA VAL A 46 -1.62 -4.22 -4.78
C VAL A 46 -1.49 -5.75 -4.75
N GLU A 47 -0.39 -6.23 -4.20
CA GLU A 47 -0.14 -7.66 -4.07
C GLU A 47 -0.82 -8.23 -2.82
N LEU A 48 -1.19 -9.51 -2.89
CA LEU A 48 -1.69 -10.22 -1.71
C LEU A 48 -0.50 -10.52 -0.80
N GLY A 49 -0.63 -10.14 0.47
CA GLY A 49 0.32 -10.40 1.54
C GLY A 49 -0.24 -11.40 2.52
#